data_AF-A0A7X7XIE3-F1
#
_entry.id   AF-A0A7X7XIE3-F1
#
_cell.length_a   1.000
_cell.length_b   1.000
_cell.length_c   1.000
_cell.angle_alpha   90.00
_cell.angle_beta   90.00
_cell.angle_gamma   90.00
#
_symmetry.space_group_name_H-M   'P 1'
#
loop_
_entity.id
_entity.type
_entity.pdbx_description
1 polymer ?
#
loop_
_entity_poly.entity_id
_entity_poly.type
_entity_poly.pdbx_seq_one_letter_code
_entity_poly.pdbx_strand_id
1 'polypeptide(L)'
;MPPHRLWLNGLDVDPVSQLLRLGDERLSMAGIHLTPPFGLDRDGRVAVGDTVTVGPKFGPAAGPEDDEKNRRPTGHFLEQAGRYVPILRLEDLEMDFTGIMVRLPVERDFIIRRDPRHGDCIHLLGIDSPGLTCSLAIARRVPGLLTGSNGSRSAASGCGTAGRATEFTGRRFNASGRPWPRRRGTGPCIS
;
A
#
# COMPACT_ATOMS: atom_id res chain seq x y z
N MET A 1 -10.29 -29.61 22.55
CA MET A 1 -9.05 -28.82 22.62
C MET A 1 -9.48 -27.36 22.72
N PRO A 2 -8.94 -26.52 23.62
CA PRO A 2 -9.31 -25.10 23.67
C PRO A 2 -8.89 -24.40 22.36
N PRO A 3 -9.67 -23.43 21.84
CA PRO A 3 -9.29 -22.67 20.66
C PRO A 3 -7.97 -21.93 20.91
N HIS A 4 -7.08 -21.93 19.93
CA HIS A 4 -5.84 -21.19 20.00
C HIS A 4 -6.16 -19.70 19.92
N ARG A 5 -5.71 -18.92 20.90
CA ARG A 5 -5.86 -17.45 20.87
C ARG A 5 -4.59 -16.84 20.30
N LEU A 6 -4.70 -16.26 19.12
CA LEU A 6 -3.68 -15.35 18.61
C LEU A 6 -3.98 -13.95 19.17
N TRP A 7 -3.11 -13.45 20.05
CA TRP A 7 -3.30 -12.11 20.63
C TRP A 7 -2.55 -11.08 19.77
N LEU A 8 -3.29 -10.39 18.91
CA LEU A 8 -2.78 -9.25 18.14
C LEU A 8 -3.26 -7.95 18.78
N ASN A 9 -2.35 -7.01 19.02
CA ASN A 9 -2.64 -5.73 19.67
C ASN A 9 -3.22 -4.69 18.70
N GLY A 10 -4.05 -5.12 17.74
CA GLY A 10 -4.52 -4.26 16.66
C GLY A 10 -3.43 -3.81 15.70
N LEU A 11 -2.30 -4.53 15.66
CA LEU A 11 -1.19 -4.26 14.74
C LEU A 11 -1.09 -5.38 13.71
N ASP A 12 -0.70 -5.00 12.50
CA ASP A 12 -0.36 -5.94 11.45
C ASP A 12 0.89 -6.75 11.81
N VAL A 13 0.90 -8.02 11.41
CA VAL A 13 2.09 -8.88 11.49
C VAL A 13 2.57 -9.15 10.07
N ASP A 14 3.54 -8.36 9.64
CA ASP A 14 4.19 -8.49 8.34
C ASP A 14 5.44 -9.37 8.42
N PRO A 15 5.61 -10.35 7.53
CA PRO A 15 6.91 -10.95 7.35
C PRO A 15 7.84 -9.96 6.62
N VAL A 16 9.14 -10.28 6.59
CA VAL A 16 10.10 -9.51 5.79
C VAL A 16 9.65 -9.49 4.34
N SER A 17 9.64 -8.31 3.72
CA SER A 17 9.18 -8.13 2.35
C SER A 17 9.85 -9.10 1.39
N GLN A 18 9.04 -9.82 0.62
CA GLN A 18 9.49 -10.79 -0.35
C GLN A 18 9.40 -10.23 -1.75
N LEU A 19 10.28 -10.71 -2.63
CA LEU A 19 10.21 -10.39 -4.04
C LEU A 19 9.15 -11.27 -4.70
N LEU A 20 7.96 -10.72 -4.92
CA LEU A 20 6.85 -11.39 -5.59
C LEU A 20 6.96 -11.19 -7.10
N ARG A 21 6.64 -12.24 -7.86
CA ARG A 21 6.47 -12.15 -9.31
C ARG A 21 5.00 -11.98 -9.64
N LEU A 22 4.67 -10.90 -10.33
CA LEU A 22 3.31 -10.60 -10.79
C LEU A 22 3.35 -10.48 -12.32
N GLY A 23 3.03 -11.58 -13.01
CA GLY A 23 3.33 -11.70 -14.44
C GLY A 23 4.84 -11.60 -14.68
N ASP A 24 5.25 -10.66 -15.54
CA ASP A 24 6.66 -10.40 -15.87
C ASP A 24 7.36 -9.44 -14.88
N GLU A 25 6.61 -8.81 -13.97
CA GLU A 25 7.17 -7.85 -13.00
C GLU A 25 7.66 -8.52 -11.71
N ARG A 26 8.65 -7.90 -11.07
CA ARG A 26 9.13 -8.26 -9.73
C ARG A 26 8.92 -7.11 -8.75
N LEU A 27 8.16 -7.37 -7.70
CA LEU A 27 7.74 -6.38 -6.71
C LEU A 27 8.18 -6.81 -5.32
N SER A 28 8.74 -5.89 -4.55
CA SER A 28 9.01 -6.14 -3.13
C SER A 28 7.80 -5.71 -2.32
N MET A 29 7.10 -6.66 -1.71
CA MET A 29 5.91 -6.43 -0.89
C MET A 29 5.91 -7.34 0.33
N ALA A 30 5.12 -7.00 1.36
CA ALA A 30 5.02 -7.77 2.60
C ALA A 30 4.56 -9.23 2.40
N GLY A 31 4.03 -9.62 1.23
CA GLY A 31 3.53 -10.98 1.02
C GLY A 31 2.28 -11.24 1.86
N ILE A 32 2.02 -12.50 2.21
CA ILE A 32 0.92 -12.88 3.10
C ILE A 32 1.28 -12.44 4.52
N HIS A 33 0.47 -11.55 5.08
CA HIS A 33 0.56 -10.96 6.41
C HIS A 33 -0.76 -11.15 7.16
N LEU A 34 -0.74 -10.85 8.46
CA LEU A 34 -1.94 -10.88 9.30
C LEU A 34 -2.41 -9.46 9.61
N THR A 35 -3.66 -9.14 9.28
CA THR A 35 -4.25 -7.82 9.54
C THR A 35 -5.53 -7.97 10.37
N PRO A 36 -5.56 -7.44 11.61
CA PRO A 36 -6.79 -7.29 12.37
C PRO A 36 -7.71 -6.26 11.69
N PRO A 37 -8.91 -6.64 11.24
CA PRO A 37 -9.85 -5.69 10.69
C PRO A 37 -10.40 -4.78 11.79
N PHE A 38 -10.74 -3.55 11.41
CA PHE A 38 -11.53 -2.66 12.26
C PHE A 38 -13.00 -3.05 12.18
N GLY A 39 -13.67 -3.09 13.32
CA GLY A 39 -15.10 -3.26 13.46
C GLY A 39 -15.70 -2.14 14.31
N LEU A 40 -16.98 -2.31 14.64
CA LEU A 40 -17.68 -1.46 15.61
C LEU A 40 -17.97 -2.28 16.86
N ASP A 41 -17.74 -1.68 18.04
CA ASP A 41 -18.20 -2.25 19.29
C ASP A 41 -19.73 -2.08 19.46
N ARG A 42 -20.26 -2.56 20.59
CA ARG A 42 -21.70 -2.47 20.90
C ARG A 42 -22.22 -1.03 21.01
N ASP A 43 -21.32 -0.08 21.25
CA ASP A 43 -21.63 1.35 21.36
C ASP A 43 -21.40 2.10 20.03
N GLY A 44 -21.05 1.39 18.96
CA GLY A 44 -20.77 1.95 17.65
C GLY A 44 -19.42 2.65 17.53
N ARG A 45 -18.48 2.39 18.44
CA ARG A 45 -17.11 2.93 18.39
C ARG A 45 -16.21 1.99 17.60
N VAL A 46 -15.21 2.56 16.92
CA VAL A 46 -14.19 1.78 16.22
C VAL A 46 -13.44 0.92 17.23
N ALA A 47 -13.41 -0.39 16.96
CA ALA A 47 -12.70 -1.37 17.74
C ALA A 47 -11.95 -2.34 16.82
N VAL A 48 -10.98 -3.06 17.35
CA VAL A 48 -10.37 -4.19 16.64
C VAL A 48 -11.32 -5.37 16.73
N GLY A 49 -11.61 -6.01 15.60
CA GLY A 49 -12.47 -7.18 15.53
C GLY A 49 -11.89 -8.40 16.25
N ASP A 50 -12.69 -9.45 16.36
CA ASP A 50 -12.28 -10.76 16.89
C ASP A 50 -11.70 -11.70 15.81
N THR A 51 -11.76 -11.28 14.55
CA THR A 51 -11.17 -11.98 13.41
C THR A 51 -9.81 -11.38 13.04
N VAL A 52 -9.02 -12.13 12.28
CA VAL A 52 -7.75 -11.66 11.69
C VAL A 52 -7.72 -12.13 10.24
N THR A 53 -7.48 -11.21 9.32
CA THR A 53 -7.33 -11.57 7.91
C THR A 53 -5.91 -12.10 7.65
N VAL A 54 -5.79 -13.17 6.86
CA VAL A 54 -4.50 -13.77 6.48
C VAL A 54 -4.33 -13.62 4.97
N GLY A 55 -3.47 -12.71 4.53
CA GLY A 55 -3.36 -12.37 3.11
C GLY A 55 -2.61 -11.06 2.87
N PRO A 56 -2.79 -10.42 1.70
CA PRO A 56 -3.39 -10.99 0.50
C PRO A 56 -2.36 -11.86 -0.25
N LYS A 57 -2.87 -12.76 -1.09
CA LYS A 57 -2.07 -13.35 -2.18
C LYS A 57 -2.29 -12.52 -3.43
N PHE A 58 -1.20 -11.97 -3.97
CA PHE A 58 -1.24 -11.22 -5.24
C PHE A 58 -1.18 -12.18 -6.44
N GLY A 59 -1.88 -11.83 -7.52
CA GLY A 59 -1.84 -12.58 -8.77
C GLY A 59 -2.43 -11.78 -9.93
N PRO A 60 -2.14 -12.19 -11.17
CA PRO A 60 -2.75 -11.57 -12.34
C PRO A 60 -4.25 -11.86 -12.37
N ALA A 61 -5.02 -10.89 -12.85
CA ALA A 61 -6.43 -11.01 -13.18
C ALA A 61 -6.61 -10.78 -14.69
N ALA A 62 -7.45 -11.58 -15.35
CA ALA A 62 -7.69 -11.46 -16.78
C ALA A 62 -8.50 -10.19 -17.14
N GLY A 63 -9.31 -9.70 -16.20
CA GLY A 63 -10.19 -8.55 -16.37
C GLY A 63 -10.76 -8.06 -15.04
N PRO A 64 -11.49 -6.93 -15.03
CA PRO A 64 -12.11 -6.38 -13.82
C PRO A 64 -13.17 -7.28 -13.18
N GLU A 65 -13.67 -8.27 -13.92
CA GLU A 65 -14.61 -9.31 -13.47
C GLU A 65 -13.94 -10.63 -13.03
N ASP A 66 -12.60 -10.69 -13.00
CA ASP A 66 -11.84 -11.89 -12.62
C ASP A 66 -11.41 -11.86 -11.15
N ASP A 67 -12.37 -11.70 -10.24
CA ASP A 67 -12.12 -11.57 -8.80
C ASP A 67 -11.99 -12.92 -8.07
N GLU A 68 -12.42 -14.05 -8.64
CA GLU A 68 -12.40 -15.34 -7.92
C GLU A 68 -11.69 -16.51 -8.61
N LYS A 69 -11.38 -16.43 -9.93
CA LYS A 69 -10.99 -17.64 -10.70
C LYS A 69 -9.63 -18.23 -10.30
N ASN A 70 -8.75 -17.42 -9.70
CA ASN A 70 -7.39 -17.82 -9.31
C ASN A 70 -7.16 -17.82 -7.78
N ARG A 71 -8.24 -17.98 -6.99
CA ARG A 71 -8.16 -18.14 -5.53
C ARG A 71 -7.30 -19.35 -5.18
N ARG A 72 -6.41 -19.18 -4.20
CA ARG A 72 -5.63 -20.28 -3.62
C ARG A 72 -6.40 -20.86 -2.43
N PRO A 73 -6.29 -22.17 -2.16
CA PRO A 73 -6.92 -22.77 -1.00
C PRO A 73 -6.31 -22.24 0.30
N THR A 74 -7.04 -22.32 1.41
CA THR A 74 -6.60 -21.90 2.75
C THR A 74 -5.25 -22.52 3.16
N GLY A 75 -4.98 -23.75 2.74
CA GLY A 75 -3.68 -24.41 2.98
C GLY A 75 -2.47 -23.66 2.42
N HIS A 76 -2.63 -22.89 1.33
CA HIS A 76 -1.56 -22.03 0.81
C HIS A 76 -1.22 -20.89 1.77
N PHE A 77 -2.25 -20.28 2.37
CA PHE A 77 -2.09 -19.20 3.34
C PHE A 77 -1.49 -19.73 4.64
N LEU A 78 -1.92 -20.90 5.11
CA LEU A 78 -1.31 -21.59 6.24
C LEU A 78 0.18 -21.85 6.03
N GLU A 79 0.58 -22.34 4.85
CA GLU A 79 1.98 -22.63 4.54
C GLU A 79 2.87 -21.38 4.61
N GLN A 80 2.35 -20.21 4.20
CA GLN A 80 3.11 -18.96 4.26
C GLN A 80 3.08 -18.32 5.65
N ALA A 81 1.89 -18.17 6.25
CA ALA A 81 1.71 -17.54 7.55
C ALA A 81 2.30 -18.39 8.69
N GLY A 82 2.21 -19.72 8.59
CA GLY A 82 2.77 -20.67 9.56
C GLY A 82 4.28 -20.55 9.75
N ARG A 83 5.01 -19.94 8.80
CA ARG A 83 6.45 -19.66 8.93
C ARG A 83 6.79 -18.68 10.04
N TYR A 84 5.86 -17.78 10.37
CA TYR A 84 6.04 -16.77 11.43
C TYR A 84 4.91 -16.81 12.48
N VAL A 85 3.85 -17.60 12.25
CA VAL A 85 2.78 -17.91 13.22
C VAL A 85 2.63 -19.44 13.34
N PRO A 86 3.55 -20.15 14.00
CA PRO A 86 3.60 -21.62 13.99
C PRO A 86 2.43 -22.32 14.71
N ILE A 87 1.64 -21.56 15.48
CA ILE A 87 0.44 -22.07 16.17
C ILE A 87 -0.81 -22.09 15.28
N LEU A 88 -0.77 -21.41 14.13
CA LEU A 88 -1.90 -21.32 13.20
C LEU A 88 -2.19 -22.71 12.61
N ARG A 89 -3.47 -23.07 12.50
CA ARG A 89 -3.91 -24.33 11.93
C ARG A 89 -4.89 -24.12 10.79
N LEU A 90 -5.13 -25.19 10.04
CA LEU A 90 -6.01 -25.13 8.87
C LEU A 90 -7.45 -24.85 9.29
N GLU A 91 -7.89 -25.41 10.42
CA GLU A 91 -9.22 -25.20 11.01
C GLU A 91 -9.47 -23.77 11.52
N ASP A 92 -8.41 -22.96 11.66
CA ASP A 92 -8.52 -21.54 12.03
C ASP A 92 -8.75 -20.64 10.79
N LEU A 93 -8.71 -21.20 9.58
CA LEU A 93 -8.77 -20.45 8.32
C LEU A 93 -10.05 -20.74 7.54
N GLU A 94 -10.76 -19.67 7.20
CA GLU A 94 -11.85 -19.68 6.23
C GLU A 94 -11.57 -18.72 5.07
N MET A 95 -12.19 -18.96 3.93
CA MET A 95 -12.07 -18.06 2.79
C MET A 95 -12.89 -16.81 3.03
N ASP A 96 -12.23 -15.65 2.99
CA ASP A 96 -12.86 -14.35 3.11
C ASP A 96 -13.08 -13.74 1.71
N PHE A 97 -12.63 -12.51 1.47
CA PHE A 97 -12.84 -11.78 0.22
C PHE A 97 -11.67 -11.90 -0.78
N THR A 98 -11.94 -11.42 -1.99
CA THR A 98 -10.95 -11.09 -3.02
C THR A 98 -11.23 -9.69 -3.55
N GLY A 99 -10.23 -9.09 -4.19
CA GLY A 99 -10.37 -7.78 -4.79
C GLY A 99 -9.45 -7.60 -5.99
N ILE A 100 -9.85 -6.72 -6.90
CA ILE A 100 -9.06 -6.33 -8.06
C ILE A 100 -8.32 -5.04 -7.76
N MET A 101 -7.00 -5.04 -8.00
CA MET A 101 -6.17 -3.84 -7.93
C MET A 101 -5.79 -3.39 -9.33
N VAL A 102 -6.01 -2.11 -9.60
CA VAL A 102 -5.59 -1.48 -10.85
C VAL A 102 -4.14 -1.03 -10.68
N ARG A 103 -3.22 -1.69 -11.38
CA ARG A 103 -1.80 -1.37 -11.37
C ARG A 103 -1.36 -0.86 -12.74
N LEU A 104 -0.51 0.16 -12.76
CA LEU A 104 0.08 0.66 -14.00
C LEU A 104 1.37 -0.11 -14.33
N PRO A 105 1.62 -0.45 -15.61
CA PRO A 105 2.79 -1.24 -16.00
C PRO A 105 4.11 -0.44 -16.01
N VAL A 106 4.04 0.89 -16.04
CA VAL A 106 5.23 1.77 -16.15
C VAL A 106 5.44 2.59 -14.89
N GLU A 107 4.35 3.08 -14.30
CA GLU A 107 4.40 3.87 -13.07
C GLU A 107 4.24 2.96 -11.85
N ARG A 108 5.19 3.05 -10.91
CA ARG A 108 5.18 2.21 -9.70
C ARG A 108 4.20 2.67 -8.63
N ASP A 109 3.88 3.96 -8.62
CA ASP A 109 2.86 4.55 -7.74
C ASP A 109 1.55 4.70 -8.57
N PHE A 110 1.04 5.92 -8.69
CA PHE A 110 -0.20 6.23 -9.39
C PHE A 110 -0.10 7.59 -10.09
N ILE A 111 -0.98 7.83 -11.06
CA ILE A 111 -1.01 9.07 -11.82
C ILE A 111 -2.17 9.94 -11.34
N ILE A 112 -1.88 11.20 -11.01
CA ILE A 112 -2.88 12.26 -10.81
C ILE A 112 -2.56 13.41 -11.76
N ARG A 113 -3.35 13.59 -12.82
CA ARG A 113 -3.09 14.62 -13.82
C ARG A 113 -4.35 15.16 -14.47
N ARG A 114 -4.26 16.39 -14.98
CA ARG A 114 -5.31 17.00 -15.80
C ARG A 114 -5.35 16.34 -17.19
N ASP A 115 -6.54 16.19 -17.74
CA ASP A 115 -6.69 15.73 -19.12
C ASP A 115 -6.19 16.81 -20.11
N PRO A 116 -5.35 16.45 -21.11
CA PRO A 116 -4.77 17.43 -22.03
C PRO A 116 -5.78 18.01 -23.03
N ARG A 117 -6.90 17.32 -23.29
CA ARG A 117 -7.98 17.74 -24.19
C ARG A 117 -9.16 18.34 -23.44
N HIS A 118 -9.39 17.93 -22.19
CA HIS A 118 -10.54 18.32 -21.38
C HIS A 118 -10.10 18.90 -20.04
N GLY A 119 -9.92 20.21 -19.98
CA GLY A 119 -9.39 20.89 -18.80
C GLY A 119 -10.15 20.60 -17.50
N ASP A 120 -11.44 20.33 -17.53
CA ASP A 120 -12.20 20.12 -16.29
C ASP A 120 -12.18 18.66 -15.80
N CYS A 121 -11.42 17.79 -16.49
CA CYS A 121 -11.24 16.39 -16.13
C CYS A 121 -9.86 16.15 -15.49
N ILE A 122 -9.84 15.46 -14.35
CA ILE A 122 -8.62 15.00 -13.67
C ILE A 122 -8.62 13.46 -13.67
N HIS A 123 -7.57 12.87 -14.22
CA HIS A 123 -7.31 11.44 -14.20
C HIS A 123 -6.66 11.02 -12.90
N LEU A 124 -7.26 10.05 -12.21
CA LEU A 124 -6.71 9.32 -11.07
C LEU A 124 -6.55 7.87 -11.52
N LEU A 125 -5.33 7.46 -11.87
CA LEU A 125 -5.07 6.15 -12.48
C LEU A 125 -4.12 5.33 -11.62
N GLY A 126 -4.40 4.04 -11.50
CA GLY A 126 -3.50 3.09 -10.85
C GLY A 126 -3.37 3.26 -9.34
N ILE A 127 -4.38 3.84 -8.67
CA ILE A 127 -4.36 3.99 -7.21
C ILE A 127 -4.56 2.61 -6.58
N ASP A 128 -3.46 1.89 -6.39
CA ASP A 128 -3.37 0.67 -5.60
C ASP A 128 -2.94 1.00 -4.16
N SER A 129 -2.27 0.09 -3.46
CA SER A 129 -1.75 0.36 -2.11
C SER A 129 -0.60 1.37 -2.16
N PRO A 130 -0.60 2.46 -1.35
CA PRO A 130 -1.42 2.70 -0.15
C PRO A 130 -2.57 3.72 -0.36
N GLY A 131 -3.42 3.50 -1.36
CA GLY A 131 -4.47 4.42 -1.82
C GLY A 131 -5.45 4.87 -0.75
N LEU A 132 -5.91 3.96 0.10
CA LEU A 132 -6.80 4.30 1.21
C LEU A 132 -6.10 5.22 2.22
N THR A 133 -4.86 4.91 2.59
CA THR A 133 -4.03 5.69 3.50
C THR A 133 -3.74 7.10 2.97
N CYS A 134 -3.54 7.23 1.66
CA CYS A 134 -3.24 8.53 1.04
C CYS A 134 -4.49 9.26 0.49
N SER A 135 -5.69 8.70 0.64
CA SER A 135 -6.94 9.23 0.08
C SER A 135 -7.19 10.71 0.42
N LEU A 136 -6.95 11.12 1.67
CA LEU A 136 -7.12 12.53 2.10
C LEU A 136 -6.08 13.45 1.46
N ALA A 137 -4.85 12.98 1.25
CA ALA A 137 -3.81 13.74 0.57
C ALA A 137 -4.15 13.92 -0.93
N ILE A 138 -4.66 12.86 -1.56
CA ILE A 138 -5.17 12.90 -2.93
C ILE A 138 -6.32 13.91 -3.05
N ALA A 139 -7.31 13.84 -2.16
CA ALA A 139 -8.45 14.76 -2.15
C ALA A 139 -8.03 16.23 -2.01
N ARG A 140 -6.98 16.52 -1.23
CA ARG A 140 -6.42 17.88 -1.10
C ARG A 140 -5.64 18.33 -2.35
N ARG A 141 -5.04 17.41 -3.09
CA ARG A 141 -4.21 17.70 -4.27
C ARG A 141 -5.03 18.04 -5.52
N VAL A 142 -6.17 17.38 -5.68
CA VAL A 142 -7.02 17.46 -6.89
C VAL A 142 -7.52 18.87 -7.20
N PRO A 143 -8.05 19.67 -6.24
CA PRO A 143 -8.52 21.03 -6.53
C PRO A 143 -7.46 21.95 -7.13
N GLY A 144 -6.21 21.82 -6.70
CA GLY A 144 -5.10 22.63 -7.22
C GLY A 144 -4.76 22.34 -8.70
N LEU A 145 -5.18 21.19 -9.24
CA LEU A 145 -5.04 20.88 -10.66
C LEU A 145 -6.12 21.53 -11.52
N LEU A 146 -7.33 21.71 -10.97
CA LEU A 146 -8.46 22.32 -11.68
C LEU A 146 -8.27 23.82 -11.85
N THR A 147 -7.82 24.50 -10.79
CA THR A 147 -7.72 25.96 -10.75
C THR A 147 -6.50 26.52 -11.50
N GLY A 148 -5.63 25.66 -12.07
CA GLY A 148 -4.39 26.08 -12.75
C GLY A 148 -3.38 26.80 -11.85
N SER A 149 -3.62 26.84 -10.54
CA SER A 149 -2.73 27.45 -9.57
C SER A 149 -1.57 26.49 -9.31
N ASN A 150 -0.50 26.62 -10.09
CA ASN A 150 0.83 26.35 -9.58
C ASN A 150 0.94 27.16 -8.27
N GLY A 151 1.15 26.49 -7.14
CA GLY A 151 0.92 27.07 -5.81
C GLY A 151 1.51 28.47 -5.62
N SER A 152 0.64 29.48 -5.60
CA SER A 152 0.89 30.78 -5.00
C SER A 152 -0.21 31.10 -3.99
N ARG A 153 -0.34 30.24 -2.97
CA ARG A 153 -0.80 30.70 -1.68
C ARG A 153 0.33 30.50 -0.69
N SER A 154 0.95 31.62 -0.35
CA SER A 154 1.93 31.82 0.71
C SER A 154 1.51 31.07 1.98
N ALA A 155 2.24 30.01 2.31
CA ALA A 155 2.59 29.74 3.70
C ALA A 155 3.97 30.40 3.90
N ALA A 156 4.06 31.24 4.93
CA ALA A 156 5.12 32.22 5.11
C ALA A 156 6.55 31.65 5.17
N SER A 157 7.45 32.46 4.61
CA SER A 157 8.86 32.69 4.95
C SER A 157 9.88 31.55 4.83
N GLY A 158 10.79 31.67 3.84
CA GLY A 158 12.11 31.05 3.91
C GLY A 158 12.88 30.85 2.60
N CYS A 159 13.39 31.94 2.01
CA CYS A 159 14.61 32.01 1.17
C CYS A 159 14.66 31.36 -0.23
N GLY A 160 14.89 32.19 -1.25
CA GLY A 160 15.80 31.86 -2.37
C GLY A 160 15.20 31.77 -3.78
N THR A 161 15.48 32.77 -4.61
CA THR A 161 15.11 32.93 -6.03
C THR A 161 15.88 32.06 -7.03
N ALA A 162 15.20 31.75 -8.15
CA ALA A 162 15.65 31.56 -9.54
C ALA A 162 16.50 30.35 -9.95
N GLY A 163 16.03 29.63 -10.99
CA GLY A 163 16.83 28.69 -11.79
C GLY A 163 15.98 27.71 -12.62
N ARG A 164 16.21 27.63 -13.94
CA ARG A 164 15.57 26.67 -14.87
C ARG A 164 16.20 25.26 -14.76
N ALA A 165 15.34 24.25 -14.95
CA ALA A 165 15.55 22.84 -15.35
C ALA A 165 16.64 22.00 -14.65
N THR A 166 16.24 20.91 -13.99
CA THR A 166 16.97 19.62 -14.02
C THR A 166 16.15 18.47 -13.40
N GLU A 167 16.21 17.33 -14.09
CA GLU A 167 15.89 15.95 -13.71
C GLU A 167 15.86 15.69 -12.18
N PHE A 168 14.73 15.21 -11.65
CA PHE A 168 14.60 14.88 -10.22
C PHE A 168 14.79 13.38 -9.99
N THR A 169 16.03 12.99 -9.67
CA THR A 169 16.30 11.68 -9.06
C THR A 169 15.81 11.70 -7.61
N GLY A 170 15.01 10.69 -7.27
CA GLY A 170 14.07 10.70 -6.15
C GLY A 170 14.65 10.96 -4.76
N ARG A 171 13.81 11.50 -3.88
CA ARG A 171 14.00 11.48 -2.42
C ARG A 171 12.75 10.93 -1.75
N ARG A 172 12.92 9.90 -0.92
CA ARG A 172 11.87 9.38 -0.04
C ARG A 172 11.81 10.22 1.24
N PHE A 173 10.63 10.67 1.61
CA PHE A 173 10.33 11.32 2.89
C PHE A 173 9.62 10.33 3.81
N ASN A 174 9.76 10.48 5.13
CA ASN A 174 8.91 9.74 6.07
C ASN A 174 7.57 10.48 6.27
N ALA A 175 6.60 9.82 6.91
CA ALA A 175 5.23 10.33 7.13
C ALA A 175 5.13 11.65 7.93
N SER A 176 6.26 12.19 8.43
CA SER A 176 6.34 13.49 9.11
C SER A 176 7.01 14.59 8.28
N GLY A 177 7.33 14.31 7.00
CA GLY A 177 7.99 15.27 6.11
C GLY A 177 9.47 15.53 6.43
N ARG A 178 10.08 14.78 7.35
CA ARG A 178 11.49 14.94 7.72
C ARG A 178 12.39 14.05 6.83
N PRO A 179 13.57 14.53 6.40
CA PRO A 179 14.54 13.70 5.71
C PRO A 179 15.03 12.57 6.63
N TRP A 180 15.19 11.37 6.08
CA TRP A 180 15.86 10.29 6.81
C TRP A 180 17.32 10.69 7.12
N PRO A 181 17.84 10.45 8.33
CA PRO A 181 19.25 10.72 8.61
C PRO A 181 20.12 9.84 7.71
N ARG A 182 21.07 10.46 7.00
CA ARG A 182 22.04 9.75 6.15
C ARG A 182 22.88 8.83 7.03
N ARG A 183 22.76 7.51 6.88
CA ARG A 183 23.79 6.58 7.37
C ARG A 183 25.08 6.89 6.62
N ARG A 184 26.10 7.41 7.32
CA ARG A 184 27.48 7.41 6.81
C ARG A 184 28.00 5.99 6.95
N GLY A 185 27.95 5.22 5.87
CA GLY A 185 28.67 3.96 5.76
C GLY A 185 30.02 4.23 5.12
N THR A 186 31.05 4.37 5.94
CA THR A 186 32.46 4.18 5.54
C THR A 186 32.75 2.68 5.58
N GLY A 187 33.04 2.06 4.44
CA GLY A 187 33.48 0.66 4.35
C GLY A 187 33.70 0.23 2.89
N PRO A 188 34.81 -0.47 2.56
CA PRO A 188 35.36 -0.48 1.21
C PRO A 188 34.66 -1.47 0.28
N CYS A 189 34.61 -1.10 -1.00
CA CYS A 189 34.32 -2.00 -2.10
C CYS A 189 35.42 -3.08 -2.17
N ILE A 190 35.01 -4.34 -2.21
CA ILE A 190 35.89 -5.45 -2.57
C ILE A 190 35.43 -5.92 -3.96
N SER A 191 36.45 -6.09 -4.80
CA SER A 191 36.52 -6.51 -6.20
C SER A 191 35.61 -7.66 -6.61
#